data_AF-A0A363CW61-F1
#
_entry.id   AF-A0A363CW61-F1
#
_cell.length_a   1.000
_cell.length_b   1.000
_cell.length_c   1.000
_cell.angle_alpha   90.00
_cell.angle_beta   90.00
_cell.angle_gamma   90.00
#
_symmetry.space_group_name_H-M   'P 1'
#
loop_
_entity.id
_entity.type
_entity.pdbx_description
1 polymer ?
#
loop_
_entity_poly.entity_id
_entity_poly.type
_entity_poly.pdbx_seq_one_letter_code
_entity_poly.pdbx_strand_id
1 'polypeptide(L)'
;EFYNYILFHFPNSESKNFNGINISWNENEDDFQKWCEGKTGVPIIDAAMIHLNKTGLMHNRLRMIVASFLTKNLFVDWKKGEKYFALKLLDYEVSSNIGSWQWAASTGADAAPYFRVFNPYTQSSKFDKDGLFIKSVIKELEEVDPKLFHIENALSSNLFFNYPKSIVDISLSRKRAIENFKRAKDENL
;
A
#
# COMPACT_ATOMS: atom_id res chain seq x y z
N GLU A 1 12.12 -18.05 5.45
CA GLU A 1 12.03 -19.52 5.27
C GLU A 1 10.75 -19.94 4.55
N PHE A 2 9.56 -19.63 5.07
CA PHE A 2 8.28 -19.95 4.40
C PHE A 2 8.20 -19.51 2.93
N TYR A 3 8.45 -18.23 2.63
CA TYR A 3 8.36 -17.74 1.26
C TYR A 3 9.42 -18.33 0.31
N ASN A 4 10.62 -18.64 0.82
CA ASN A 4 11.63 -19.37 0.04
C ASN A 4 11.11 -20.75 -0.39
N TYR A 5 10.45 -21.46 0.53
CA TYR A 5 9.85 -22.77 0.23
C TYR A 5 8.76 -22.66 -0.83
N ILE A 6 7.89 -21.65 -0.73
CA ILE A 6 6.86 -21.37 -1.74
C ILE A 6 7.50 -21.10 -3.10
N LEU A 7 8.48 -20.19 -3.18
CA LEU A 7 9.11 -19.83 -4.46
C LEU A 7 9.86 -21.03 -5.08
N PHE A 8 10.52 -21.85 -4.26
CA PHE A 8 11.21 -23.05 -4.71
C PHE A 8 10.26 -24.08 -5.34
N HIS A 9 9.13 -24.37 -4.68
CA HIS A 9 8.17 -25.36 -5.17
C HIS A 9 7.22 -24.82 -6.23
N PHE A 10 6.98 -23.51 -6.27
CA PHE A 10 6.05 -22.85 -7.17
C PHE A 10 6.72 -21.65 -7.87
N PRO A 11 7.77 -21.85 -8.70
CA PRO A 11 8.55 -20.76 -9.28
C PRO A 11 7.71 -19.78 -10.11
N ASN A 12 6.61 -20.24 -10.69
CA ASN A 12 5.66 -19.38 -11.40
C ASN A 12 5.02 -18.29 -10.52
N SER A 13 5.05 -18.42 -9.19
CA SER A 13 4.54 -17.41 -8.26
C SER A 13 5.31 -16.09 -8.34
N GLU A 14 6.52 -16.08 -8.90
CA GLU A 14 7.26 -14.85 -9.15
C GLU A 14 6.54 -13.90 -10.11
N SER A 15 5.88 -14.44 -11.13
CA SER A 15 5.28 -13.65 -12.21
C SER A 15 3.75 -13.80 -12.32
N LYS A 16 3.16 -14.75 -11.59
CA LYS A 16 1.73 -15.06 -11.62
C LYS A 16 1.12 -15.07 -10.23
N ASN A 17 -0.19 -14.85 -10.18
CA ASN A 17 -0.96 -14.97 -8.95
C ASN A 17 -0.93 -16.44 -8.50
N PHE A 18 -0.50 -16.70 -7.27
CA PHE A 18 -0.38 -18.06 -6.73
C PHE A 18 -1.72 -18.80 -6.75
N ASN A 19 -2.81 -18.12 -6.40
CA ASN A 19 -4.16 -18.70 -6.39
C ASN A 19 -4.83 -18.78 -7.78
N GLY A 20 -4.14 -18.39 -8.85
CA GLY A 20 -4.65 -18.47 -10.23
C GLY A 20 -5.72 -17.44 -10.60
N ILE A 21 -6.22 -16.62 -9.67
CA ILE A 21 -7.27 -15.64 -9.95
C ILE A 21 -6.74 -14.60 -10.95
N ASN A 22 -7.44 -14.41 -12.06
CA ASN A 22 -7.18 -13.32 -12.99
C ASN A 22 -7.92 -12.04 -12.53
N ILE A 23 -7.20 -10.92 -12.38
CA ILE A 23 -7.74 -9.65 -11.87
C ILE A 23 -7.47 -8.56 -12.90
N SER A 24 -8.54 -7.86 -13.31
CA SER A 24 -8.44 -6.66 -14.15
C SER A 24 -8.04 -5.46 -13.29
N TRP A 25 -6.74 -5.23 -13.16
CA TRP A 25 -6.18 -4.11 -12.39
C TRP A 25 -6.46 -2.75 -13.01
N ASN A 26 -6.36 -1.70 -12.21
CA ASN A 26 -6.40 -0.31 -12.66
C ASN A 26 -5.10 0.03 -13.42
N GLU A 27 -5.24 0.61 -14.61
CA GLU A 27 -4.13 1.01 -15.47
C GLU A 27 -3.75 2.49 -15.32
N ASN A 28 -4.37 3.22 -14.38
CA ASN A 28 -4.03 4.62 -14.11
C ASN A 28 -2.58 4.76 -13.61
N GLU A 29 -1.68 5.09 -14.52
CA GLU A 29 -0.26 5.24 -14.23
C GLU A 29 0.03 6.48 -13.35
N ASP A 30 -0.80 7.52 -13.41
CA ASP A 30 -0.64 8.73 -12.59
C ASP A 30 -0.83 8.43 -11.10
N ASP A 31 -1.81 7.59 -10.74
CA ASP A 31 -2.02 7.16 -9.35
C ASP A 31 -0.81 6.36 -8.83
N PHE A 32 -0.23 5.50 -9.68
CA PHE A 32 0.96 4.73 -9.33
C PHE A 32 2.18 5.64 -9.13
N GLN A 33 2.40 6.63 -10.00
CA GLN A 33 3.50 7.57 -9.84
C GLN A 33 3.34 8.42 -8.57
N LYS A 34 2.13 8.90 -8.27
CA LYS A 34 1.86 9.61 -7.00
C LYS A 34 2.12 8.74 -5.78
N TRP A 35 1.80 7.44 -5.85
CA TRP A 35 2.16 6.50 -4.79
C TRP A 35 3.67 6.34 -4.65
N CYS A 36 4.38 6.13 -5.75
CA CYS A 36 5.85 6.03 -5.77
C CYS A 36 6.50 7.27 -5.15
N GLU A 37 6.02 8.46 -5.48
CA GLU A 37 6.58 9.73 -5.01
C GLU A 37 6.15 10.14 -3.59
N GLY A 38 5.16 9.46 -3.00
CA GLY A 38 4.58 9.86 -1.72
C GLY A 38 3.75 11.15 -1.81
N LYS A 39 2.93 11.28 -2.87
CA LYS A 39 2.03 12.40 -3.15
C LYS A 39 0.57 11.94 -3.26
N THR A 40 0.19 10.99 -2.41
CA THR A 40 -1.15 10.40 -2.39
C THR A 40 -2.18 11.25 -1.65
N GLY A 41 -1.74 12.20 -0.82
CA GLY A 41 -2.62 12.96 0.06
C GLY A 41 -3.04 12.18 1.31
N VAL A 42 -2.39 11.04 1.58
CA VAL A 42 -2.59 10.21 2.76
C VAL A 42 -1.28 10.22 3.58
N PRO A 43 -1.20 10.97 4.70
CA PRO A 43 0.07 11.28 5.36
C PRO A 43 0.95 10.09 5.71
N ILE A 44 0.37 9.00 6.22
CA ILE A 44 1.14 7.80 6.57
C ILE A 44 1.70 7.06 5.35
N ILE A 45 1.00 7.10 4.21
CA ILE A 45 1.45 6.52 2.94
C ILE A 45 2.57 7.39 2.39
N ASP A 46 2.34 8.70 2.35
CA ASP A 46 3.29 9.68 1.83
C ASP A 46 4.60 9.65 2.61
N ALA A 47 4.54 9.70 3.95
CA ALA A 47 5.72 9.58 4.81
C ALA A 47 6.44 8.25 4.63
N ALA A 48 5.73 7.13 4.48
CA ALA A 48 6.37 5.84 4.25
C ALA A 48 7.14 5.81 2.91
N MET A 49 6.52 6.30 1.83
CA MET A 49 7.11 6.28 0.49
C MET A 49 8.26 7.28 0.36
N ILE A 50 8.14 8.48 0.95
CA ILE A 50 9.24 9.46 1.05
C ILE A 50 10.41 8.87 1.85
N HIS A 51 10.13 8.23 2.98
CA HIS A 51 11.19 7.61 3.79
C HIS A 51 11.91 6.51 3.01
N LEU A 52 11.17 5.59 2.38
CA LEU A 52 11.74 4.54 1.51
C LEU A 52 12.65 5.15 0.43
N ASN A 53 12.19 6.18 -0.27
CA ASN A 53 12.95 6.79 -1.34
C ASN A 53 14.24 7.47 -0.88
N LYS A 54 14.24 7.97 0.35
CA LYS A 54 15.39 8.66 0.93
C LYS A 54 16.41 7.71 1.56
N THR A 55 15.95 6.64 2.19
CA THR A 55 16.80 5.78 3.05
C THR A 55 16.99 4.37 2.50
N GLY A 56 16.12 3.93 1.60
CA GLY A 56 16.02 2.54 1.15
C GLY A 56 15.53 1.57 2.23
N LEU A 57 14.96 2.09 3.33
CA LEU A 57 14.43 1.31 4.44
C LEU A 57 12.93 1.56 4.59
N MET A 58 12.18 0.54 4.99
CA MET A 58 10.76 0.70 5.36
C MET A 58 10.39 -0.33 6.43
N HIS A 59 9.89 0.14 7.57
CA HIS A 59 9.41 -0.75 8.64
C HIS A 59 8.29 -1.67 8.13
N ASN A 60 8.28 -2.94 8.57
CA ASN A 60 7.37 -3.96 8.05
C ASN A 60 5.88 -3.54 8.11
N ARG A 61 5.46 -2.86 9.20
CA ARG A 61 4.09 -2.32 9.30
C ARG A 61 3.75 -1.35 8.17
N LEU A 62 4.69 -0.47 7.80
CA LEU A 62 4.48 0.48 6.71
C LEU A 62 4.42 -0.25 5.37
N ARG A 63 5.27 -1.27 5.14
CA ARG A 63 5.21 -2.14 3.94
C ARG A 63 3.81 -2.72 3.75
N MET A 64 3.22 -3.26 4.82
CA MET A 64 1.84 -3.79 4.78
C MET A 64 0.81 -2.74 4.40
N ILE A 65 0.90 -1.53 4.98
CA ILE A 65 -0.07 -0.46 4.78
C ILE A 65 0.03 0.09 3.35
N VAL A 66 1.25 0.38 2.85
CA VAL A 66 1.44 0.91 1.49
C VAL A 66 1.11 -0.12 0.42
N ALA A 67 1.41 -1.41 0.65
CA ALA A 67 1.05 -2.48 -0.27
C ALA A 67 -0.47 -2.70 -0.32
N SER A 68 -1.15 -2.66 0.83
CA SER A 68 -2.63 -2.69 0.87
C SER A 68 -3.22 -1.48 0.16
N PHE A 69 -2.66 -0.28 0.34
CA PHE A 69 -3.17 0.92 -0.30
C PHE A 69 -3.03 0.84 -1.82
N LEU A 70 -1.87 0.40 -2.32
CA LEU A 70 -1.63 0.23 -3.76
C LEU A 70 -2.58 -0.81 -4.37
N THR A 71 -2.66 -2.01 -3.77
CA THR A 71 -3.39 -3.15 -4.35
C THR A 71 -4.89 -3.12 -4.11
N LYS A 72 -5.37 -2.39 -3.09
CA LYS A 72 -6.80 -2.30 -2.76
C LYS A 72 -7.39 -0.93 -3.06
N ASN A 73 -6.80 0.16 -2.56
CA ASN A 73 -7.39 1.48 -2.73
C ASN A 73 -7.15 2.03 -4.15
N LEU A 74 -5.90 1.99 -4.63
CA LEU A 74 -5.56 2.37 -6.01
C LEU A 74 -5.89 1.27 -7.02
N PHE A 75 -6.00 0.03 -6.52
CA PHE A 75 -6.32 -1.16 -7.30
C PHE A 75 -5.30 -1.44 -8.41
N VAL A 76 -4.03 -1.17 -8.15
CA VAL A 76 -2.91 -1.36 -9.08
C VAL A 76 -2.29 -2.76 -8.89
N ASP A 77 -1.80 -3.35 -9.99
CA ASP A 77 -1.13 -4.66 -9.96
C ASP A 77 0.06 -4.66 -8.99
N TRP A 78 0.06 -5.64 -8.08
CA TRP A 78 1.09 -5.84 -7.08
C TRP A 78 2.49 -5.98 -7.69
N LYS A 79 2.60 -6.47 -8.92
CA LYS A 79 3.89 -6.59 -9.64
C LYS A 79 4.56 -5.24 -9.88
N LYS A 80 3.79 -4.16 -10.03
CA LYS A 80 4.36 -2.80 -10.13
C LYS A 80 5.00 -2.38 -8.81
N GLY A 81 4.31 -2.65 -7.70
CA GLY A 81 4.82 -2.41 -6.35
C GLY A 81 6.05 -3.26 -6.02
N GLU A 82 6.01 -4.55 -6.38
CA GLU A 82 7.13 -5.50 -6.24
C GLU A 82 8.40 -4.95 -6.90
N LYS A 83 8.31 -4.60 -8.19
CA LYS A 83 9.42 -4.04 -8.96
C LYS A 83 9.92 -2.73 -8.37
N TYR A 84 9.01 -1.86 -7.92
CA TYR A 84 9.42 -0.62 -7.29
C TYR A 84 10.20 -0.86 -5.99
N PHE A 85 9.74 -1.80 -5.16
CA PHE A 85 10.43 -2.19 -3.94
C PHE A 85 11.79 -2.84 -4.23
N ALA A 86 11.90 -3.65 -5.29
CA ALA A 86 13.17 -4.21 -5.75
C ALA A 86 14.21 -3.14 -6.11
N LEU A 87 13.77 -1.98 -6.61
CA LEU A 87 14.65 -0.87 -6.96
C LEU A 87 15.04 0.01 -5.76
N LYS A 88 14.33 -0.08 -4.63
CA LYS A 88 14.46 0.88 -3.52
C LYS A 88 14.93 0.26 -2.21
N LEU A 89 14.53 -0.96 -1.90
CA LEU A 89 14.82 -1.59 -0.61
C LEU A 89 16.26 -2.09 -0.54
N LEU A 90 17.00 -1.65 0.48
CA LEU A 90 18.35 -2.14 0.78
C LEU A 90 18.34 -3.59 1.29
N ASP A 91 17.25 -3.99 1.93
CA ASP A 91 17.03 -5.34 2.46
C ASP A 91 16.16 -6.19 1.54
N TYR A 92 16.14 -5.88 0.23
CA TYR A 92 15.36 -6.64 -0.74
C TYR A 92 15.77 -8.12 -0.73
N GLU A 93 14.79 -8.99 -0.59
CA GLU A 93 14.91 -10.42 -0.79
C GLU A 93 13.69 -10.90 -1.58
N VAL A 94 13.96 -11.59 -2.69
CA VAL A 94 12.97 -11.89 -3.75
C VAL A 94 11.76 -12.62 -3.21
N SER A 95 11.96 -13.70 -2.44
CA SER A 95 10.86 -14.56 -2.00
C SER A 95 9.96 -13.83 -1.01
N SER A 96 10.55 -13.14 -0.03
CA SER A 96 9.81 -12.39 0.98
C SER A 96 9.08 -11.19 0.39
N ASN A 97 9.67 -10.51 -0.60
CA ASN A 97 9.02 -9.40 -1.28
C ASN A 97 7.81 -9.87 -2.07
N ILE A 98 7.98 -10.84 -2.98
CA ILE A 98 6.89 -11.41 -3.79
C ILE A 98 5.78 -11.96 -2.90
N GLY A 99 6.15 -12.74 -1.88
CA GLY A 99 5.22 -13.33 -0.93
C GLY A 99 4.38 -12.28 -0.19
N SER A 100 5.01 -11.19 0.24
CA SER A 100 4.34 -10.10 0.96
C SER A 100 3.43 -9.26 0.04
N TRP A 101 3.84 -9.03 -1.21
CA TRP A 101 3.02 -8.35 -2.21
C TRP A 101 1.79 -9.18 -2.58
N GLN A 102 1.95 -10.49 -2.79
CA GLN A 102 0.82 -11.38 -3.05
C GLN A 102 -0.09 -11.55 -1.83
N TRP A 103 0.47 -11.52 -0.62
CA TRP A 103 -0.31 -11.50 0.62
C TRP A 103 -1.24 -10.27 0.66
N ALA A 104 -0.68 -9.08 0.41
CA ALA A 104 -1.45 -7.83 0.37
C ALA A 104 -2.47 -7.84 -0.77
N ALA A 105 -2.12 -8.37 -1.93
CA ALA A 105 -2.97 -8.43 -3.11
C ALA A 105 -4.10 -9.47 -3.03
N SER A 106 -4.13 -10.34 -2.02
CA SER A 106 -5.05 -11.48 -1.92
C SER A 106 -4.86 -12.54 -3.01
N THR A 107 -3.63 -12.68 -3.52
CA THR A 107 -3.29 -13.61 -4.61
C THR A 107 -2.33 -14.72 -4.18
N GLY A 108 -1.74 -14.62 -2.99
CA GLY A 108 -0.72 -15.55 -2.47
C GLY A 108 -1.23 -16.86 -1.87
N ALA A 109 -0.29 -17.71 -1.44
CA ALA A 109 -0.56 -19.01 -0.80
C ALA A 109 -1.30 -18.89 0.55
N ASP A 110 -0.91 -17.91 1.36
CA ASP A 110 -1.56 -17.56 2.64
C ASP A 110 -2.07 -16.11 2.59
N ALA A 111 -2.85 -15.78 1.58
CA ALA A 111 -3.18 -14.38 1.30
C ALA A 111 -4.18 -13.80 2.30
N ALA A 112 -4.06 -12.49 2.57
CA ALA A 112 -5.10 -11.78 3.30
C ALA A 112 -6.44 -11.93 2.55
N PRO A 113 -7.57 -12.18 3.24
CA PRO A 113 -8.87 -12.26 2.57
C PRO A 113 -9.16 -10.97 1.79
N TYR A 114 -9.69 -11.07 0.57
CA TYR A 114 -9.86 -9.91 -0.32
C TYR A 114 -10.74 -8.79 0.26
N PHE A 115 -11.64 -9.12 1.19
CA PHE A 115 -12.49 -8.14 1.88
C PHE A 115 -11.77 -7.40 3.02
N ARG A 116 -10.56 -7.82 3.40
CA ARG A 116 -9.70 -7.14 4.36
C ARG A 116 -8.93 -6.02 3.64
N VAL A 117 -9.55 -4.85 3.58
CA VAL A 117 -8.93 -3.60 3.10
C VAL A 117 -8.57 -2.75 4.30
N PHE A 118 -7.29 -2.41 4.47
CA PHE A 118 -6.87 -1.53 5.56
C PHE A 118 -7.34 -0.10 5.29
N ASN A 119 -7.90 0.54 6.31
CA ASN A 119 -8.07 1.99 6.30
C ASN A 119 -6.73 2.62 6.73
N PRO A 120 -6.03 3.38 5.86
CA PRO A 120 -4.72 3.92 6.19
C PRO A 120 -4.77 4.89 7.38
N TYR A 121 -5.85 5.65 7.54
CA TYR A 121 -6.02 6.58 8.66
C TYR A 121 -6.17 5.86 10.01
N THR A 122 -6.91 4.74 10.03
CA THR A 122 -7.00 3.89 11.24
C THR A 122 -5.68 3.17 11.54
N GLN A 123 -4.91 2.79 10.51
CA GLN A 123 -3.58 2.23 10.73
C GLN A 123 -2.63 3.30 11.28
N SER A 124 -2.70 4.53 10.73
CA SER A 124 -1.94 5.68 11.21
C SER A 124 -2.22 5.96 12.69
N SER A 125 -3.50 6.06 13.10
CA SER A 125 -3.85 6.34 14.50
C SER A 125 -3.41 5.24 15.48
N LYS A 126 -3.34 4.00 15.01
CA LYS A 126 -2.93 2.84 15.81
C LYS A 126 -1.41 2.74 15.97
N PHE A 127 -0.64 3.04 14.92
CA PHE A 127 0.79 2.77 14.87
C PHE A 127 1.68 4.02 14.90
N ASP A 128 1.10 5.21 14.67
CA ASP A 128 1.76 6.51 14.76
C ASP A 128 0.82 7.53 15.41
N LYS A 129 0.26 7.18 16.58
CA LYS A 129 -0.78 7.97 17.27
C LYS A 129 -0.40 9.45 17.43
N ASP A 130 0.83 9.71 17.83
CA ASP A 130 1.36 11.07 18.06
C ASP A 130 2.02 11.67 16.80
N GLY A 131 1.92 10.98 15.66
CA GLY A 131 2.42 11.47 14.37
C GLY A 131 3.94 11.62 14.30
N LEU A 132 4.68 10.99 15.21
CA LEU A 132 6.13 11.15 15.33
C LEU A 132 6.84 10.71 14.05
N PHE A 133 6.41 9.60 13.46
CA PHE A 133 7.00 9.12 12.21
C PHE A 133 6.67 10.09 11.07
N ILE A 134 5.39 10.45 10.88
CA ILE A 134 4.98 11.38 9.83
C ILE A 134 5.75 12.71 9.93
N LYS A 135 5.84 13.31 11.11
CA LYS A 135 6.57 14.55 11.37
C LYS A 135 8.07 14.43 11.17
N SER A 136 8.65 13.27 11.46
CA SER A 136 10.08 13.04 11.25
C SER A 136 10.45 13.04 9.76
N VAL A 137 9.52 12.65 8.90
CA VAL A 137 9.73 12.52 7.45
C VAL A 137 9.28 13.77 6.68
N ILE A 138 8.06 14.25 6.96
CA ILE A 138 7.44 15.41 6.32
C ILE A 138 7.56 16.60 7.28
N LYS A 139 8.66 17.33 7.17
CA LYS A 139 9.03 18.39 8.13
C LYS A 139 8.06 19.56 8.15
N GLU A 140 7.38 19.80 7.04
CA GLU A 140 6.30 20.78 6.91
C GLU A 140 5.12 20.49 7.85
N LEU A 141 5.00 19.26 8.36
CA LEU A 141 3.95 18.83 9.27
C LEU A 141 4.37 18.78 10.75
N GLU A 142 5.59 19.21 11.10
CA GLU A 142 6.16 19.06 12.46
C GLU A 142 5.28 19.71 13.55
N GLU A 143 4.72 20.89 13.29
CA GLU A 143 3.87 21.65 14.22
C GLU A 143 2.37 21.30 14.13
N VAL A 144 1.98 20.36 13.28
CA VAL A 144 0.57 20.00 13.07
C VAL A 144 0.06 19.16 14.25
N ASP A 145 -1.20 19.37 14.68
CA ASP A 145 -1.87 18.45 15.61
C ASP A 145 -1.94 17.04 15.00
N PRO A 146 -1.31 16.02 15.61
CA PRO A 146 -1.29 14.66 15.09
C PRO A 146 -2.66 14.07 14.78
N LYS A 147 -3.73 14.53 15.45
CA LYS A 147 -5.11 14.08 15.18
C LYS A 147 -5.51 14.32 13.73
N LEU A 148 -5.01 15.38 13.09
CA LEU A 148 -5.32 15.70 11.69
C LEU A 148 -4.71 14.69 10.70
N PHE A 149 -3.64 13.99 11.07
CA PHE A 149 -3.06 12.95 10.21
C PHE A 149 -3.94 11.71 10.09
N HIS A 150 -4.82 11.51 11.07
CA HIS A 150 -5.63 10.29 11.23
C HIS A 150 -7.06 10.46 10.74
N ILE A 151 -7.37 11.57 10.08
CA ILE A 151 -8.69 11.88 9.56
C ILE A 151 -8.55 12.20 8.07
N GLU A 152 -9.41 11.58 7.26
CA GLU A 152 -9.39 11.75 5.81
C GLU A 152 -9.56 13.21 5.40
N ASN A 153 -8.62 13.70 4.58
CA ASN A 153 -8.57 15.07 4.05
C ASN A 153 -8.51 16.21 5.09
N ALA A 154 -8.34 15.92 6.39
CA ALA A 154 -8.35 16.95 7.43
C ALA A 154 -7.21 17.97 7.29
N LEU A 155 -6.03 17.54 6.81
CA LEU A 155 -4.95 18.47 6.44
C LEU A 155 -5.33 19.37 5.26
N SER A 156 -5.88 18.79 4.20
CA SER A 156 -6.25 19.53 2.98
C SER A 156 -7.41 20.51 3.19
N SER A 157 -8.26 20.27 4.19
CA SER A 157 -9.36 21.16 4.58
C SER A 157 -8.94 22.24 5.56
N ASN A 158 -7.70 22.19 6.07
CA ASN A 158 -7.20 23.17 7.01
C ASN A 158 -6.54 24.34 6.26
N LEU A 159 -7.02 25.57 6.49
CA LEU A 159 -6.54 26.76 5.80
C LEU A 159 -5.05 27.07 6.04
N PHE A 160 -4.45 26.53 7.11
CA PHE A 160 -3.06 26.80 7.47
C PHE A 160 -2.06 25.82 6.83
N PHE A 161 -2.54 24.75 6.17
CA PHE A 161 -1.67 23.72 5.60
C PHE A 161 -1.97 23.52 4.12
N ASN A 162 -0.94 23.59 3.29
CA ASN A 162 -1.05 23.25 1.87
C ASN A 162 -0.72 21.77 1.65
N TYR A 163 -1.64 20.89 2.06
CA TYR A 163 -1.50 19.45 1.86
C TYR A 163 -2.49 18.94 0.80
N PRO A 164 -2.06 18.10 -0.15
CA PRO A 164 -2.95 17.63 -1.21
C PRO A 164 -4.11 16.81 -0.65
N LYS A 165 -5.27 16.90 -1.32
CA LYS A 165 -6.39 16.01 -1.06
C LYS A 165 -5.99 14.58 -1.41
N SER A 166 -6.53 13.59 -0.68
CA SER A 166 -6.37 12.18 -1.00
C SER A 166 -6.77 11.90 -2.46
N ILE A 167 -5.89 11.21 -3.19
CA ILE A 167 -6.11 10.86 -4.62
C ILE A 167 -7.29 9.91 -4.82
N VAL A 168 -7.72 9.23 -3.76
CA VAL A 168 -8.90 8.37 -3.73
C VAL A 168 -9.69 8.55 -2.45
N ASP A 169 -11.01 8.39 -2.52
CA ASP A 169 -11.86 8.26 -1.33
C ASP A 169 -11.69 6.86 -0.74
N ILE A 170 -11.35 6.76 0.56
CA ILE A 170 -11.03 5.47 1.19
C ILE A 170 -12.24 4.55 1.29
N SER A 171 -13.44 5.09 1.52
CA SER A 171 -14.66 4.31 1.66
C SER A 171 -15.11 3.73 0.31
N LEU A 172 -15.13 4.57 -0.72
CA LEU A 172 -15.51 4.20 -2.08
C LEU A 172 -14.49 3.24 -2.70
N SER A 173 -13.20 3.54 -2.57
CA SER A 173 -12.14 2.67 -3.09
C SER A 173 -12.15 1.29 -2.45
N ARG A 174 -12.42 1.20 -1.14
CA ARG A 174 -12.62 -0.07 -0.44
C ARG A 174 -13.79 -0.87 -1.04
N LYS A 175 -14.96 -0.26 -1.23
CA LYS A 175 -16.13 -0.94 -1.81
C LYS A 175 -15.82 -1.48 -3.20
N ARG A 176 -15.25 -0.62 -4.06
CA ARG A 176 -14.82 -0.98 -5.43
C ARG A 176 -13.83 -2.15 -5.44
N ALA A 177 -12.85 -2.15 -4.53
CA ALA A 177 -11.89 -3.23 -4.42
C ALA A 177 -12.58 -4.57 -4.12
N ILE A 178 -13.46 -4.58 -3.12
CA ILE A 178 -14.18 -5.79 -2.70
C ILE A 178 -15.04 -6.34 -3.85
N GLU A 179 -15.75 -5.46 -4.55
CA GLU A 179 -16.58 -5.83 -5.70
C GLU A 179 -15.75 -6.42 -6.85
N ASN A 180 -14.62 -5.79 -7.19
CA ASN A 180 -13.74 -6.29 -8.24
C ASN A 180 -13.08 -7.62 -7.88
N PHE A 181 -12.61 -7.81 -6.64
CA PHE A 181 -12.08 -9.10 -6.20
C PHE A 181 -13.14 -10.19 -6.19
N LYS A 182 -14.38 -9.86 -5.77
CA LYS A 182 -15.50 -10.80 -5.82
C LYS A 182 -15.78 -11.23 -7.26
N ARG A 183 -15.91 -10.27 -8.17
CA ARG A 183 -16.12 -10.54 -9.61
C ARG A 183 -15.00 -11.41 -10.20
N ALA A 184 -13.74 -11.05 -9.94
CA ALA A 184 -12.60 -11.84 -10.37
C ALA A 184 -12.66 -13.28 -9.84
N LYS A 185 -13.02 -13.46 -8.57
CA LYS A 185 -13.18 -14.81 -8.00
C LYS A 185 -14.30 -15.59 -8.70
N ASP A 186 -15.44 -14.97 -8.95
CA ASP A 186 -16.61 -15.60 -9.57
C ASP A 186 -16.37 -15.96 -11.05
N GLU A 187 -15.58 -15.16 -11.78
CA GLU A 187 -15.18 -15.43 -13.17
C GLU A 187 -14.12 -16.54 -13.33
N ASN A 188 -13.45 -16.94 -12.23
CA ASN A 188 -12.45 -18.01 -12.21
C ASN A 188 -13.00 -19.35 -11.67
N LEU A 189 -14.30 -19.42 -11.34
CA LEU A 189 -15.03 -20.65 -10.98
C LEU A 189 -15.75 -21.24 -12.20
#